data_AF-A0A6A5ABG2-F1
#
_entry.id   AF-A0A6A5ABG2-F1
#
_cell.length_a   1.000
_cell.length_b   1.000
_cell.length_c   1.000
_cell.angle_alpha   90.00
_cell.angle_beta   90.00
_cell.angle_gamma   90.00
#
_symmetry.space_group_name_H-M   'P 1'
#
loop_
_entity.id
_entity.type
_entity.pdbx_description
1 polymer ?
#
loop_
_entity_poly.entity_id
_entity_poly.type
_entity_poly.pdbx_seq_one_letter_code
_entity_poly.pdbx_strand_id
1 'polypeptide(L)'
;MLLLPHTWSMWTWGPLHGMFADDDDDPRRASVSGQKFRMTLGLPVAAVLNCADNSGGKALMIIAVCGIKGRLNRLPAAGVGDMCLCSVKKGKPELRKKVMPAVVIRQRKSWKRRDGVFLYFEDNAGVIVNPKGEMKGSAITGPVGKECADLWPRIAANAGSIV
;
A
#
# COMPACT_ATOMS: atom_id res chain seq x y z
N MET A 1 20.83 -63.64 8.47
CA MET A 1 19.98 -62.81 7.59
C MET A 1 19.79 -61.47 8.27
N LEU A 2 20.05 -60.39 7.53
CA LEU A 2 19.70 -58.96 7.75
C LEU A 2 20.90 -58.00 7.63
N LEU A 3 21.18 -57.69 6.36
CA LEU A 3 21.46 -56.39 5.73
C LEU A 3 22.05 -55.25 6.58
N LEU A 4 23.23 -54.79 6.15
CA LEU A 4 23.73 -53.43 6.36
C LEU A 4 22.76 -52.39 5.77
N PRO A 5 22.69 -51.18 6.35
CA PRO A 5 22.82 -50.01 5.49
C PRO A 5 23.77 -48.94 6.05
N HIS A 6 24.64 -48.54 5.14
CA HIS A 6 25.33 -47.27 4.95
C HIS A 6 25.27 -46.18 6.03
N THR A 7 26.46 -45.89 6.56
CA THR A 7 26.86 -44.61 7.11
C THR A 7 26.88 -43.54 6.02
N TRP A 8 26.05 -42.51 6.13
CA TRP A 8 26.30 -41.21 5.52
C TRP A 8 26.15 -40.13 6.58
N SER A 9 27.24 -39.40 6.79
CA SER A 9 27.36 -38.24 7.65
C SER A 9 26.48 -37.09 7.15
N MET A 10 25.55 -36.62 7.97
CA MET A 10 24.95 -35.31 7.81
C MET A 10 25.40 -34.41 8.95
N TRP A 11 26.18 -33.40 8.54
CA TRP A 11 26.52 -32.21 9.31
C TRP A 11 25.29 -31.68 10.04
N THR A 12 25.39 -31.56 11.35
CA THR A 12 24.38 -30.92 12.19
C THR A 12 24.35 -29.43 11.86
N TRP A 13 23.41 -29.03 11.03
CA TRP A 13 23.00 -27.63 10.95
C TRP A 13 22.23 -27.30 12.23
N GLY A 14 22.77 -26.38 13.01
CA GLY A 14 22.09 -25.80 14.17
C GLY A 14 20.76 -25.14 13.76
N PRO A 15 19.89 -24.83 14.75
CA PRO A 15 18.55 -24.34 14.48
C PRO A 15 18.63 -22.96 13.81
N LEU A 16 18.23 -22.90 12.53
CA LEU A 16 17.89 -21.69 11.80
C LEU A 16 16.62 -21.05 12.40
N HIS A 17 16.70 -20.55 13.63
CA HIS A 17 15.77 -19.56 14.13
C HIS A 17 16.11 -18.22 13.47
N GLY A 18 15.40 -17.87 12.41
CA GLY A 18 15.47 -16.51 11.85
C GLY A 18 15.30 -16.36 10.33
N MET A 19 14.88 -17.39 9.59
CA MET A 19 14.76 -17.31 8.11
C MET A 19 13.35 -17.54 7.56
N PHE A 20 12.35 -17.68 8.42
CA PHE A 20 10.96 -17.49 8.02
C PHE A 20 10.63 -16.05 8.38
N ALA A 21 10.44 -15.19 7.38
CA ALA A 21 9.75 -13.93 7.60
C ALA A 21 8.43 -14.28 8.30
N ASP A 22 8.19 -13.71 9.48
CA ASP A 22 6.95 -13.94 10.22
C ASP A 22 5.77 -13.71 9.27
N ASP A 23 4.79 -14.63 9.23
CA ASP A 23 3.56 -14.50 8.41
C ASP A 23 2.78 -13.20 8.72
N ASP A 24 3.14 -12.50 9.80
CA ASP A 24 2.66 -11.18 10.21
C ASP A 24 3.23 -10.00 9.40
N ASP A 25 4.28 -10.20 8.59
CA ASP A 25 4.86 -9.18 7.68
C ASP A 25 4.27 -9.24 6.25
N ASP A 26 3.14 -9.92 6.03
CA ASP A 26 2.43 -9.88 4.75
C ASP A 26 1.84 -8.47 4.51
N PRO A 27 2.31 -7.71 3.50
CA PRO A 27 1.76 -6.39 3.18
C PRO A 27 0.29 -6.44 2.74
N ARG A 28 -0.28 -7.62 2.44
CA ARG A 28 -1.72 -7.80 2.19
C ARG A 28 -2.55 -7.78 3.47
N ARG A 29 -1.92 -7.93 4.64
CA ARG A 29 -2.50 -7.88 6.00
C ARG A 29 -1.99 -6.68 6.81
N ALA A 30 -1.53 -5.61 6.15
CA ALA A 30 -1.29 -4.34 6.84
C ALA A 30 -2.51 -3.94 7.68
N SER A 31 -2.33 -3.08 8.69
CA SER A 31 -3.33 -2.62 9.68
C SER A 31 -4.55 -1.88 9.08
N VAL A 32 -5.25 -2.52 8.15
CA VAL A 32 -6.49 -2.07 7.53
C VAL A 32 -7.61 -2.39 8.50
N SER A 33 -8.26 -1.36 9.03
CA SER A 33 -9.48 -1.53 9.82
C SER A 33 -10.66 -1.79 8.89
N GLY A 34 -11.06 -3.06 8.76
CA GLY A 34 -12.32 -3.43 8.11
C GLY A 34 -12.20 -3.72 6.61
N GLN A 35 -13.35 -3.67 5.90
CA GLN A 35 -13.46 -4.03 4.50
C GLN A 35 -13.79 -2.80 3.66
N LYS A 36 -13.00 -2.57 2.61
CA LYS A 36 -13.23 -1.47 1.68
C LYS A 36 -14.50 -1.70 0.84
N PHE A 37 -15.33 -0.67 0.73
CA PHE A 37 -16.47 -0.71 -0.19
C PHE A 37 -16.03 -0.60 -1.65
N ARG A 38 -16.74 -1.33 -2.51
CA ARG A 38 -16.51 -1.29 -3.95
C ARG A 38 -16.82 0.11 -4.47
N MET A 39 -15.83 0.73 -5.09
CA MET A 39 -15.91 2.07 -5.67
C MET A 39 -15.28 2.08 -7.07
N THR A 40 -15.49 3.19 -7.79
CA THR A 40 -14.84 3.42 -9.08
C THR A 40 -13.34 3.56 -8.90
N LEU A 41 -12.55 2.71 -9.55
CA LEU A 41 -11.09 2.75 -9.52
C LEU A 41 -10.61 3.77 -10.58
N GLY A 42 -9.88 4.79 -10.14
CA GLY A 42 -9.42 5.89 -10.99
C GLY A 42 -7.95 5.84 -11.36
N LEU A 43 -7.18 4.94 -10.74
CA LEU A 43 -5.72 4.96 -10.78
C LEU A 43 -5.17 3.61 -11.25
N PRO A 44 -5.03 3.37 -12.57
CA PRO A 44 -4.36 2.16 -13.06
C PRO A 44 -2.88 2.15 -12.69
N VAL A 45 -2.22 1.00 -12.81
CA VAL A 45 -0.75 0.92 -12.80
C VAL A 45 -0.15 1.92 -13.79
N ALA A 46 1.05 2.40 -13.48
CA ALA A 46 1.73 3.51 -14.16
C ALA A 46 1.11 4.91 -13.97
N ALA A 47 -0.02 5.05 -13.27
CA ALA A 47 -0.52 6.37 -12.89
C ALA A 47 0.45 7.08 -11.93
N VAL A 48 0.59 8.39 -12.11
CA VAL A 48 1.39 9.25 -11.23
C VAL A 48 0.45 10.07 -10.36
N LEU A 49 0.70 10.03 -9.05
CA LEU A 49 -0.03 10.77 -8.02
C LEU A 49 0.93 11.70 -7.25
N ASN A 50 0.35 12.75 -6.68
CA ASN A 50 1.06 13.65 -5.79
C ASN A 50 1.34 12.97 -4.45
N CYS A 51 2.50 13.25 -3.86
CA CYS A 51 2.79 12.85 -2.50
C CYS A 51 2.18 13.89 -1.56
N ALA A 52 1.24 13.48 -0.71
CA ALA A 52 0.58 14.38 0.23
C ALA A 52 1.28 14.45 1.60
N ASP A 53 2.29 13.62 1.83
CA ASP A 53 3.05 13.64 3.09
C ASP A 53 4.32 14.51 3.02
N ASN A 54 4.88 14.80 4.19
CA ASN A 54 6.14 15.51 4.34
C ASN A 54 7.38 14.60 4.32
N SER A 55 7.27 13.34 3.87
CA SER A 55 8.39 12.39 3.82
C SER A 55 9.52 12.85 2.88
N GLY A 56 9.19 13.69 1.89
CA GLY A 56 10.10 14.22 0.88
C GLY A 56 9.89 13.63 -0.51
N GLY A 57 8.87 12.78 -0.70
CA GLY A 57 8.33 12.48 -2.02
C GLY A 57 7.55 13.68 -2.59
N LYS A 58 7.56 13.85 -3.92
CA LYS A 58 6.71 14.84 -4.62
C LYS A 58 5.75 14.15 -5.60
N ALA A 59 6.27 13.18 -6.35
CA ALA A 59 5.48 12.40 -7.31
C ALA A 59 5.73 10.91 -7.12
N LEU A 60 4.66 10.15 -6.92
CA LEU A 60 4.66 8.70 -6.76
C LEU A 60 4.06 8.06 -8.01
N MET A 61 4.71 7.04 -8.57
CA MET A 61 4.17 6.25 -9.67
C MET A 61 3.75 4.88 -9.15
N ILE A 62 2.50 4.49 -9.42
CA ILE A 62 1.98 3.16 -9.07
C ILE A 62 2.66 2.10 -9.93
N ILE A 63 3.22 1.08 -9.27
CA ILE A 63 3.80 -0.10 -9.91
C ILE A 63 2.83 -1.27 -9.83
N ALA A 64 2.26 -1.49 -8.65
CA ALA A 64 1.32 -2.56 -8.38
C ALA A 64 0.30 -2.12 -7.32
N VAL A 65 -0.84 -2.80 -7.29
CA VAL A 65 -1.90 -2.57 -6.30
C VAL A 65 -2.03 -3.83 -5.44
N CYS A 66 -1.98 -3.67 -4.13
CA CYS A 66 -2.07 -4.78 -3.20
C CYS A 66 -3.48 -5.38 -3.18
N GLY A 67 -3.59 -6.69 -2.96
CA GLY A 67 -4.89 -7.37 -2.80
C GLY A 67 -5.71 -7.58 -4.07
N ILE A 68 -5.17 -7.27 -5.25
CA ILE A 68 -5.87 -7.50 -6.53
C ILE A 68 -5.49 -8.85 -7.15
N LYS A 69 -6.51 -9.64 -7.51
CA LYS A 69 -6.31 -10.85 -8.32
C LYS A 69 -6.06 -10.46 -9.78
N GLY A 70 -4.99 -11.00 -10.35
CA GLY A 70 -4.66 -10.82 -11.76
C GLY A 70 -5.77 -11.36 -12.68
N ARG A 71 -6.04 -10.65 -13.77
CA ARG A 71 -6.93 -11.07 -14.85
C ARG A 71 -6.29 -10.72 -16.19
N LEU A 72 -6.38 -11.63 -17.16
CA LEU A 72 -5.83 -11.44 -18.50
C LEU A 72 -6.33 -10.12 -19.10
N ASN A 73 -5.39 -9.33 -19.65
CA ASN A 73 -5.61 -8.03 -20.28
C ASN A 73 -6.28 -6.96 -19.39
N ARG A 74 -6.29 -7.13 -18.06
CA ARG A 74 -6.77 -6.13 -17.11
C ARG A 74 -5.61 -5.54 -16.35
N LEU A 75 -5.42 -4.23 -16.49
CA LEU A 75 -4.51 -3.47 -15.64
C LEU A 75 -5.08 -3.43 -14.21
N PRO A 76 -4.29 -3.77 -13.18
CA PRO A 76 -4.64 -3.49 -11.80
C PRO A 76 -4.87 -1.99 -11.63
N ALA A 77 -5.90 -1.63 -10.87
CA ALA A 77 -6.25 -0.24 -10.63
C ALA A 77 -6.61 -0.05 -9.16
N ALA A 78 -6.30 1.14 -8.66
CA ALA A 78 -6.56 1.55 -7.30
C ALA A 78 -7.59 2.69 -7.27
N GLY A 79 -8.20 2.84 -6.10
CA GLY A 79 -8.93 4.03 -5.70
C GLY A 79 -8.62 4.40 -4.26
N VAL A 80 -9.36 5.36 -3.73
CA VAL A 80 -9.18 5.87 -2.35
C VAL A 80 -9.18 4.73 -1.32
N GLY A 81 -8.21 4.73 -0.42
CA GLY A 81 -8.02 3.72 0.63
C GLY A 81 -7.23 2.47 0.19
N ASP A 82 -6.93 2.28 -1.10
CA ASP A 82 -6.11 1.15 -1.54
C ASP A 82 -4.63 1.40 -1.26
N MET A 83 -3.95 0.34 -0.81
CA MET A 83 -2.51 0.30 -0.73
C MET A 83 -1.90 -0.16 -2.05
N CYS A 84 -0.89 0.57 -2.49
CA CYS A 84 -0.17 0.36 -3.72
C CYS A 84 1.33 0.30 -3.47
N LEU A 85 2.05 -0.48 -4.27
CA LEU A 85 3.49 -0.36 -4.37
C LEU A 85 3.82 0.77 -5.34
N CYS A 86 4.58 1.74 -4.86
CA CYS A 86 4.92 2.95 -5.60
C CYS A 86 6.43 3.15 -5.70
N SER A 87 6.86 3.82 -6.78
CA SER A 87 8.21 4.40 -6.86
C SER A 87 8.16 5.92 -6.84
N VAL A 88 9.09 6.54 -6.11
CA VAL A 88 9.23 8.00 -6.10
C VAL A 88 9.94 8.47 -7.36
N LYS A 89 9.23 9.21 -8.22
CA LYS A 89 9.78 9.78 -9.46
C LYS A 89 10.48 11.12 -9.22
N LYS A 90 9.86 11.97 -8.41
CA LYS A 90 10.39 13.28 -8.00
C LYS A 90 10.38 13.37 -6.48
N GLY A 91 11.45 13.86 -5.87
CA GLY A 91 11.61 13.95 -4.42
C GLY A 91 13.07 13.86 -3.98
N LYS A 92 13.29 13.68 -2.66
CA LYS A 92 14.61 13.48 -2.07
C LYS A 92 15.37 12.31 -2.76
N PRO A 93 16.68 12.46 -3.07
CA PRO A 93 17.45 11.40 -3.73
C PRO A 93 17.42 10.04 -3.01
N GLU A 94 17.36 10.04 -1.68
CA GLU A 94 17.34 8.83 -0.84
C GLU A 94 16.09 7.96 -1.00
N LEU A 95 14.96 8.58 -1.37
CA LEU A 95 13.67 7.91 -1.58
C LEU A 95 13.46 7.49 -3.04
N ARG A 96 14.19 8.12 -3.97
CA ARG A 96 14.12 7.79 -5.39
C ARG A 96 14.72 6.40 -5.63
N LYS A 97 14.24 5.73 -6.69
CA LYS A 97 14.68 4.39 -7.12
C LYS A 97 14.37 3.25 -6.14
N LYS A 98 13.72 3.53 -5.01
CA LYS A 98 13.19 2.52 -4.09
C LYS A 98 11.71 2.29 -4.37
N VAL A 99 11.29 1.04 -4.20
CA VAL A 99 9.88 0.67 -4.20
C VAL A 99 9.40 0.71 -2.75
N MET A 100 8.28 1.38 -2.51
CA MET A 100 7.70 1.52 -1.18
C MET A 100 6.18 1.52 -1.24
N PRO A 101 5.52 0.99 -0.19
CA PRO A 101 4.07 1.01 -0.14
C PRO A 101 3.56 2.44 0.09
N ALA A 102 2.42 2.75 -0.51
CA ALA A 102 1.73 4.01 -0.37
C ALA A 102 0.22 3.78 -0.40
N VAL A 103 -0.53 4.56 0.37
CA VAL A 103 -1.99 4.51 0.40
C VAL A 103 -2.54 5.69 -0.41
N VAL A 104 -3.53 5.42 -1.27
CA VAL A 104 -4.23 6.46 -2.02
C VAL A 104 -5.20 7.20 -1.10
N ILE A 105 -5.06 8.51 -0.94
CA ILE A 105 -5.92 9.33 -0.07
C ILE A 105 -6.96 10.16 -0.84
N ARG A 106 -6.66 10.49 -2.11
CA ARG A 106 -7.49 11.34 -2.96
C ARG A 106 -7.49 10.84 -4.39
N GLN A 107 -8.63 10.99 -5.05
CA GLN A 107 -8.86 10.56 -6.42
C GLN A 107 -9.69 11.62 -7.17
N ARG A 108 -9.21 12.00 -8.36
CA ARG A 108 -9.89 12.96 -9.25
C ARG A 108 -11.09 12.35 -9.99
N LYS A 109 -11.04 11.06 -10.29
CA LYS A 109 -12.17 10.35 -10.90
C LYS A 109 -13.28 10.20 -9.85
N SER A 110 -14.48 10.65 -10.17
CA SER A 110 -15.62 10.58 -9.26
C SER A 110 -16.03 9.15 -8.91
N TRP A 111 -16.48 8.96 -7.66
CA TRP A 111 -17.11 7.73 -7.19
C TRP A 111 -18.39 8.03 -6.42
N LYS A 112 -19.26 7.03 -6.36
CA LYS A 112 -20.55 7.10 -5.66
C LYS A 112 -20.39 6.59 -4.23
N ARG A 113 -20.86 7.36 -3.26
CA ARG A 113 -20.97 6.99 -1.85
C ARG A 113 -22.26 6.23 -1.58
N ARG A 114 -22.33 5.63 -0.38
CA ARG A 114 -23.50 4.83 0.06
C ARG A 114 -24.77 5.67 0.19
N ASP A 115 -24.63 6.93 0.58
CA ASP A 115 -25.70 7.94 0.62
C ASP A 115 -26.19 8.38 -0.77
N GLY A 116 -25.51 7.97 -1.84
CA GLY A 116 -25.85 8.29 -3.22
C GLY A 116 -25.13 9.50 -3.79
N VAL A 117 -24.36 10.23 -2.97
CA VAL A 117 -23.61 11.42 -3.41
C VAL A 117 -22.40 10.99 -4.26
N PHE A 118 -22.12 11.76 -5.31
CA PHE A 118 -20.88 11.63 -6.07
C PHE A 118 -19.83 12.59 -5.54
N LEU A 119 -18.66 12.06 -5.19
CA LEU A 119 -17.52 12.84 -4.71
C LEU A 119 -16.36 12.73 -5.69
N TYR A 120 -15.59 13.81 -5.83
CA TYR A 120 -14.29 13.82 -6.49
C TYR A 120 -13.36 14.83 -5.82
N PHE A 121 -12.06 14.60 -5.90
CA PHE A 121 -11.03 15.56 -5.47
C PHE A 121 -10.43 16.32 -6.66
N GLU A 122 -9.75 17.42 -6.37
CA GLU A 122 -9.03 18.21 -7.38
C GLU A 122 -7.90 17.40 -8.03
N ASP A 123 -7.11 16.71 -7.20
CA ASP A 123 -5.93 15.96 -7.60
C ASP A 123 -5.95 14.48 -7.15
N ASN A 124 -5.05 13.70 -7.72
CA ASN A 124 -4.75 12.35 -7.26
C ASN A 124 -3.58 12.42 -6.28
N ALA A 125 -3.75 11.91 -5.07
CA ALA A 125 -2.70 11.97 -4.07
C ALA A 125 -2.64 10.72 -3.20
N GLY A 126 -1.45 10.46 -2.67
CA GLY A 126 -1.18 9.34 -1.78
C GLY A 126 -0.13 9.67 -0.73
N VAL A 127 -0.08 8.84 0.29
CA VAL A 127 0.81 8.95 1.46
C VAL A 127 1.71 7.73 1.48
N ILE A 128 3.01 7.93 1.74
CA ILE A 128 3.96 6.84 1.84
C ILE A 128 3.79 6.17 3.20
N VAL A 129 3.70 4.84 3.19
CA VAL A 129 3.53 4.03 4.39
C VAL A 129 4.63 2.98 4.49
N ASN A 130 4.74 2.38 5.66
CA ASN A 130 5.51 1.16 5.90
C ASN A 130 4.63 -0.07 5.57
N PRO A 131 5.22 -1.27 5.43
CA PRO A 131 4.45 -2.51 5.21
C PRO A 131 3.35 -2.77 6.25
N LYS A 132 3.55 -2.28 7.50
CA LYS A 132 2.56 -2.36 8.58
C LYS A 132 1.36 -1.42 8.42
N GLY A 133 1.40 -0.48 7.47
CA GLY A 133 0.36 0.53 7.25
C GLY A 133 0.57 1.84 8.02
N GLU A 134 1.69 2.00 8.71
CA GLU A 134 2.03 3.22 9.41
C GLU A 134 2.64 4.25 8.46
N MET A 135 2.28 5.51 8.61
CA MET A 135 2.82 6.57 7.76
C MET A 135 4.30 6.82 8.02
N LYS A 136 5.04 7.05 6.94
CA LYS A 136 6.45 7.44 7.02
C LYS A 136 6.61 8.94 7.32
N GLY A 137 5.74 9.76 6.75
CA GLY A 137 5.63 11.17 7.11
C GLY A 137 4.94 11.38 8.46
N SER A 138 5.00 12.60 8.97
CA SER A 138 4.34 12.98 10.24
C SER A 138 3.06 13.78 10.04
N ALA A 139 2.86 14.38 8.86
CA ALA A 139 1.70 15.21 8.56
C ALA A 139 1.24 15.03 7.11
N ILE A 140 -0.07 15.18 6.88
CA ILE A 140 -0.69 15.11 5.56
C ILE A 140 -1.15 16.50 5.14
N THR A 141 -0.81 16.88 3.91
CA THR A 141 -1.26 18.12 3.27
C THR A 141 -2.59 17.90 2.54
N GLY A 142 -3.59 18.71 2.88
CA GLY A 142 -4.89 18.72 2.22
C GLY A 142 -5.89 17.71 2.80
N PRO A 143 -7.09 17.63 2.20
CA PRO A 143 -8.15 16.76 2.70
C PRO A 143 -7.89 15.28 2.39
N VAL A 144 -8.45 14.40 3.20
CA VAL A 144 -8.41 12.94 3.01
C VAL A 144 -9.81 12.42 2.79
N GLY A 145 -9.99 11.50 1.85
CA GLY A 145 -11.29 10.85 1.66
C GLY A 145 -11.68 10.02 2.88
N LYS A 146 -12.94 10.12 3.31
CA LYS A 146 -13.52 9.35 4.42
C LYS A 146 -13.26 7.86 4.27
N GLU A 147 -13.35 7.34 3.06
CA GLU A 147 -13.12 5.94 2.74
C GLU A 147 -11.69 5.48 3.04
N CYS A 148 -10.71 6.39 3.00
CA CYS A 148 -9.35 6.11 3.45
C CYS A 148 -9.23 6.23 4.97
N ALA A 149 -9.84 7.25 5.56
CA ALA A 149 -9.80 7.48 7.01
C ALA A 149 -10.42 6.32 7.82
N ASP A 150 -11.53 5.76 7.33
CA ASP A 150 -12.22 4.63 7.96
C ASP A 150 -11.36 3.34 7.97
N LEU A 151 -10.46 3.19 6.98
CA LEU A 151 -9.60 2.02 6.81
C LEU A 151 -8.23 2.15 7.47
N TRP A 152 -7.74 3.38 7.62
CA TRP A 152 -6.37 3.65 8.03
C TRP A 152 -6.34 4.65 9.20
N PRO A 153 -6.45 4.18 10.46
CA PRO A 153 -6.57 5.04 11.64
C PRO A 153 -5.39 6.00 11.81
N ARG A 154 -4.17 5.56 11.47
CA ARG A 154 -2.96 6.40 11.51
C ARG A 154 -2.99 7.53 10.48
N ILE A 155 -3.61 7.30 9.32
CA ILE A 155 -3.80 8.33 8.29
C ILE A 155 -4.87 9.31 8.75
N ALA A 156 -6.00 8.81 9.28
CA ALA A 156 -7.08 9.64 9.82
C ALA A 156 -6.58 10.59 10.93
N ALA A 157 -5.74 10.09 11.85
CA ALA A 157 -5.23 10.87 12.98
C ALA A 157 -4.33 12.05 12.59
N ASN A 158 -3.67 12.00 11.41
CA ASN A 158 -2.77 13.06 10.94
C ASN A 158 -3.33 13.82 9.73
N ALA A 159 -4.60 13.61 9.40
CA ALA A 159 -5.29 14.33 8.35
C ALA A 159 -5.79 15.68 8.89
N GLY A 160 -5.53 16.77 8.16
CA GLY A 160 -6.03 18.10 8.56
C GLY A 160 -7.55 18.25 8.37
N SER A 161 -8.12 17.53 7.40
CA SER A 161 -9.57 17.48 7.16
C SER A 161 -9.95 16.16 6.50
N ILE A 162 -11.12 15.62 6.86
CA ILE A 162 -11.66 14.39 6.31
C ILE A 162 -12.98 14.73 5.60
N VAL A 163 -13.09 14.33 4.34
CA VAL A 163 -14.24 14.62 3.47
C VAL A 163 -14.85 13.34 2.97
#